data_AF-A0A9R1XGB9-F1
#
_entry.id   AF-A0A9R1XGB9-F1
#
_cell.length_a   1.000
_cell.length_b   1.000
_cell.length_c   1.000
_cell.angle_alpha   90.00
_cell.angle_beta   90.00
_cell.angle_gamma   90.00
#
_symmetry.space_group_name_H-M   'P 1'
#
loop_
_entity.id
_entity.type
_entity.pdbx_description
1 polymer ?
#
loop_
_entity_poly.entity_id
_entity_poly.type
_entity_poly.pdbx_seq_one_letter_code
_entity_poly.pdbx_strand_id
1 'polypeptide(L)'
;MAFDLEDEIFHVLELPKNIRPSYNQVHLASYGESSSLTLCAHYLELNGEKRGMWVLSDYGGEDSLRKVCVISQPMLSIPPLLMKNDNEVLIVTNDGMLMLFDVNKNDMFDLKTCGLPRMYRAINYTASLALLHG
;
A
#
# COMPACT_ATOMS: atom_id res chain seq x y z
N MET A 1 -8.41 4.58 -12.33
CA MET A 1 -9.68 3.91 -12.62
C MET A 1 -9.86 2.77 -11.64
N ALA A 2 -11.06 2.63 -11.12
CA ALA A 2 -11.48 1.51 -10.29
C ALA A 2 -12.86 1.04 -10.78
N PHE A 3 -13.13 -0.25 -10.66
CA PHE A 3 -14.38 -0.86 -11.10
C PHE A 3 -15.26 -1.09 -9.88
N ASP A 4 -16.46 -0.51 -9.89
CA ASP A 4 -17.48 -0.77 -8.90
C ASP A 4 -18.22 -2.06 -9.26
N LEU A 5 -18.36 -2.97 -8.29
CA LEU A 5 -19.07 -4.22 -8.47
C LEU A 5 -20.58 -4.09 -8.22
N GLU A 6 -21.03 -3.06 -7.48
CA GLU A 6 -22.46 -2.85 -7.22
C GLU A 6 -23.16 -2.28 -8.46
N ASP A 7 -22.58 -1.24 -9.04
CA ASP A 7 -23.14 -0.54 -10.21
C ASP A 7 -22.53 -1.00 -11.55
N GLU A 8 -21.53 -1.90 -11.52
CA GLU A 8 -20.81 -2.43 -12.70
C GLU A 8 -20.19 -1.34 -13.62
N ILE A 9 -19.78 -0.21 -13.04
CA ILE A 9 -19.23 0.93 -13.78
C ILE A 9 -17.80 1.26 -13.35
N PHE A 10 -17.05 1.85 -14.29
CA PHE A 10 -15.74 2.39 -14.00
C PHE A 10 -15.85 3.79 -13.44
N HIS A 11 -15.31 4.01 -12.25
CA HIS A 11 -15.09 5.35 -11.72
C HIS A 11 -13.63 5.77 -11.89
N VAL A 12 -13.47 7.07 -12.16
CA VAL A 12 -12.16 7.73 -12.07
C VAL A 12 -11.90 8.00 -10.59
N LEU A 13 -10.88 7.35 -10.05
CA LEU A 13 -10.35 7.70 -8.73
C LEU A 13 -9.42 8.90 -8.93
N GLU A 14 -9.84 10.06 -8.45
CA GLU A 14 -9.01 11.26 -8.44
C GLU A 14 -7.77 11.04 -7.58
N LEU A 15 -6.64 11.60 -8.01
CA LEU A 15 -5.42 11.57 -7.22
C LEU A 15 -5.55 12.53 -6.02
N PRO A 16 -4.78 12.31 -4.92
CA PRO A 16 -4.80 13.23 -3.79
C PRO A 16 -4.44 14.65 -4.23
N LYS A 17 -5.21 15.66 -3.81
CA LYS A 17 -4.99 17.08 -4.18
C LYS A 17 -3.57 17.58 -3.91
N ASN A 18 -2.93 17.03 -2.88
CA ASN A 18 -1.57 17.38 -2.46
C ASN A 18 -0.47 16.45 -3.01
N ILE A 19 -0.79 15.61 -4.00
CA ILE A 19 0.20 14.80 -4.69
C ILE A 19 1.11 15.72 -5.51
N ARG A 20 2.43 15.51 -5.44
CA ARG A 20 3.36 16.25 -6.30
C ARG A 20 3.33 15.62 -7.69
N PRO A 21 3.30 16.38 -8.79
CA PRO A 21 3.23 15.81 -10.14
C PRO A 21 4.54 15.11 -10.60
N SER A 22 5.62 15.18 -9.81
CA SER A 22 6.91 14.57 -10.13
C SER A 22 7.02 13.07 -9.79
N TYR A 23 5.89 12.39 -9.57
CA TYR A 23 5.90 10.94 -9.38
C TYR A 23 6.21 10.23 -10.70
N ASN A 24 6.88 9.07 -10.65
CA ASN A 24 7.14 8.23 -11.82
C ASN A 24 6.32 6.94 -11.83
N GLN A 25 5.77 6.52 -10.68
CA GLN A 25 4.94 5.34 -10.56
C GLN A 25 3.91 5.52 -9.44
N VAL A 26 2.73 4.93 -9.62
CA VAL A 26 1.71 4.77 -8.59
C VAL A 26 1.33 3.31 -8.42
N HIS A 27 1.03 2.90 -7.20
CA HIS A 27 0.64 1.53 -6.85
C HIS A 27 -0.51 1.56 -5.85
N LEU A 28 -1.45 0.61 -5.99
CA LEU A 28 -2.52 0.39 -5.02
C LEU A 28 -2.22 -0.88 -4.22
N ALA A 29 -2.35 -0.80 -2.90
CA ALA A 29 -2.18 -1.92 -1.98
C ALA A 29 -3.33 -1.95 -0.98
N SER A 30 -3.49 -3.04 -0.24
CA SER A 30 -4.48 -3.10 0.83
C SER A 30 -4.00 -2.32 2.07
N TYR A 31 -4.95 -1.75 2.82
CA TYR A 31 -4.72 -1.05 4.08
C TYR A 31 -5.41 -1.78 5.24
N GLY A 32 -4.67 -2.01 6.33
CA GLY A 32 -5.23 -2.52 7.58
C GLY A 32 -5.86 -3.91 7.45
N GLU A 33 -6.72 -4.23 8.42
CA GLU A 33 -7.61 -5.39 8.38
C GLU A 33 -8.96 -5.04 7.70
N SER A 34 -9.16 -3.77 7.33
CA SER A 34 -10.36 -3.30 6.65
C SER A 34 -10.29 -3.53 5.13
N SER A 35 -11.42 -3.36 4.45
CA SER A 35 -11.54 -3.34 2.99
C SER A 35 -11.02 -2.04 2.35
N SER A 36 -10.14 -1.32 3.05
CA SER A 36 -9.61 -0.04 2.60
C SER A 36 -8.37 -0.23 1.72
N LEU A 37 -8.09 0.76 0.88
CA LEU A 37 -6.95 0.75 -0.03
C LEU A 37 -5.93 1.81 0.34
N THR A 38 -4.68 1.55 -0.03
CA THR A 38 -3.58 2.50 0.08
C THR A 38 -3.08 2.85 -1.32
N LEU A 39 -2.91 4.12 -1.61
CA LEU A 39 -2.19 4.62 -2.78
C LEU A 39 -0.75 4.94 -2.38
N CYS A 40 0.21 4.35 -3.09
CA CYS A 40 1.63 4.62 -2.99
C CYS A 40 2.09 5.35 -4.25
N ALA A 41 2.64 6.56 -4.11
CA ALA A 41 3.29 7.27 -5.22
C ALA A 41 4.81 7.30 -5.01
N HIS A 42 5.55 6.87 -6.03
CA HIS A 42 7.01 6.84 -6.04
C HIS A 42 7.58 8.12 -6.67
N TYR A 43 8.57 8.70 -6.00
CA TYR A 43 9.26 9.92 -6.39
C TYR A 43 10.76 9.65 -6.43
N LEU A 44 11.35 9.87 -7.61
CA LEU A 44 12.79 9.86 -7.78
C LEU A 44 13.32 11.29 -7.63
N GLU A 45 13.87 11.61 -6.46
CA GLU A 45 14.42 12.93 -6.15
C GLU A 45 15.96 12.88 -6.13
N LEU A 46 16.62 14.04 -6.24
CA LEU A 46 18.09 14.15 -6.17
C LEU A 46 18.69 13.63 -4.85
N ASN A 47 17.90 13.64 -3.77
CA ASN A 47 18.30 13.19 -2.43
C ASN A 47 17.90 11.72 -2.15
N GLY A 48 17.43 11.00 -3.16
CA GLY A 48 17.03 9.61 -3.06
C GLY A 48 15.57 9.36 -3.42
N GLU A 49 15.15 8.12 -3.24
CA GLU A 49 13.79 7.68 -3.53
C GLU A 49 12.86 7.96 -2.35
N LYS A 50 11.67 8.48 -2.67
CA LYS A 50 10.61 8.71 -1.69
C LYS A 50 9.32 8.06 -2.14
N ARG A 51 8.55 7.58 -1.17
CA ARG A 51 7.21 7.04 -1.40
C ARG A 51 6.22 7.73 -0.50
N GLY A 52 5.29 8.46 -1.12
CA GLY A 52 4.15 9.01 -0.42
C GLY A 52 3.07 7.93 -0.29
N MET A 53 2.50 7.80 0.91
CA MET A 53 1.43 6.85 1.18
C MET A 53 0.15 7.62 1.55
N TRP A 54 -0.95 7.25 0.90
CA TRP A 54 -2.30 7.76 1.18
C TRP A 54 -3.25 6.60 1.42
N VAL A 55 -4.17 6.76 2.37
CA VAL A 55 -5.22 5.78 2.64
C VAL A 55 -6.52 6.31 2.08
N LEU A 56 -7.21 5.46 1.34
CA LEU A 56 -8.57 5.66 0.85
C LEU A 56 -9.53 5.16 1.93
N SER A 57 -10.21 6.08 2.62
CA SER A 57 -11.18 5.71 3.65
C SER A 57 -12.46 5.14 3.03
N ASP A 58 -13.03 5.85 2.05
CA ASP A 58 -14.29 5.52 1.41
C ASP A 58 -14.20 5.69 -0.11
N TYR A 59 -14.79 4.76 -0.86
CA TYR A 59 -14.87 4.85 -2.30
C TYR A 59 -15.90 5.91 -2.72
N GLY A 60 -15.56 6.80 -3.65
CA GLY A 60 -16.50 7.79 -4.24
C GLY A 60 -16.62 9.15 -3.53
N GLY A 61 -15.94 9.38 -2.40
CA GLY A 61 -15.93 10.69 -1.73
C GLY A 61 -14.90 11.67 -2.32
N GLU A 62 -15.27 12.96 -2.46
CA GLU A 62 -14.43 14.04 -3.03
C GLU A 62 -13.16 14.42 -2.22
N ASP A 63 -12.93 13.81 -1.05
CA ASP A 63 -11.70 13.95 -0.25
C ASP A 63 -11.35 12.66 0.50
N SER A 64 -11.55 11.51 -0.14
CA SER A 64 -11.37 10.19 0.47
C SER A 64 -9.91 9.77 0.71
N LEU A 65 -8.93 10.51 0.17
CA LEU A 65 -7.51 10.17 0.25
C LEU A 65 -6.76 11.01 1.29
N ARG A 66 -6.51 10.40 2.45
CA ARG A 66 -5.72 11.00 3.54
C ARG A 66 -4.27 10.60 3.40
N LYS A 67 -3.35 11.58 3.35
CA LYS A 67 -1.90 11.29 3.41
C LYS A 67 -1.54 10.78 4.80
N VAL A 68 -0.80 9.68 4.87
CA VAL A 68 -0.50 9.03 6.14
C VAL A 68 0.98 9.12 6.47
N CYS A 69 1.86 8.74 5.54
CA CYS A 69 3.29 8.80 5.79
C CYS A 69 4.09 9.01 4.50
N VAL A 70 5.38 9.28 4.66
CA VAL A 70 6.37 9.34 3.58
C VAL A 70 7.53 8.44 3.95
N ILE A 71 7.80 7.44 3.11
CA ILE A 71 8.92 6.52 3.27
C ILE A 71 10.08 7.05 2.44
N SER A 72 11.21 7.32 3.08
CA SER A 72 12.43 7.83 2.42
C SER A 72 13.56 6.85 2.68
N GLN A 73 13.50 5.68 2.04
CA GLN A 73 14.51 4.63 2.22
C GLN A 73 15.03 4.09 0.89
N PRO A 74 16.35 4.10 0.67
CA PRO A 74 16.96 3.77 -0.63
C PRO A 74 17.00 2.27 -0.96
N MET A 75 16.52 1.38 -0.07
CA MET A 75 16.62 -0.08 -0.23
C MET A 75 15.33 -0.75 -0.74
N LEU A 76 14.33 0.03 -1.16
CA LEU A 76 13.02 -0.48 -1.57
C LEU A 76 12.93 -0.67 -3.09
N SER A 77 13.23 -1.85 -3.61
CA SER A 77 13.03 -2.14 -5.05
C SER A 77 11.56 -2.22 -5.46
N ILE A 78 10.68 -2.71 -4.58
CA ILE A 78 9.29 -3.04 -4.92
C ILE A 78 8.33 -2.15 -4.13
N PRO A 79 7.25 -1.61 -4.74
CA PRO A 79 6.18 -0.91 -4.01
C PRO A 79 5.77 -1.70 -2.76
N PRO A 80 5.34 -1.03 -1.66
CA PRO A 80 4.86 -1.72 -0.48
C PRO A 80 3.82 -2.78 -0.83
N LEU A 81 3.97 -3.97 -0.26
CA LEU A 81 3.04 -5.07 -0.49
C LEU A 81 1.68 -4.76 0.15
N LEU A 82 1.73 -4.19 1.36
CA LEU A 82 0.58 -3.91 2.19
C LEU A 82 0.95 -2.88 3.25
N MET A 83 -0.02 -2.04 3.63
CA MET A 83 0.12 -1.13 4.77
C MET A 83 -0.72 -1.68 5.92
N LYS A 84 -0.08 -2.18 6.98
CA LYS A 84 -0.76 -2.85 8.10
C LYS A 84 -1.52 -1.85 8.96
N ASN A 85 -0.98 -0.64 9.09
CA ASN A 85 -1.63 0.52 9.72
C ASN A 85 -0.87 1.77 9.29
N ASP A 86 -1.15 2.91 9.95
CA ASP A 86 -0.56 4.20 9.59
C ASP A 86 0.99 4.23 9.65
N ASN A 87 1.59 3.33 10.43
CA ASN A 87 3.01 3.35 10.75
C ASN A 87 3.75 2.11 10.25
N GLU A 88 3.07 0.98 10.09
CA GLU A 88 3.68 -0.30 9.76
C GLU A 88 3.41 -0.68 8.30
N VAL A 89 4.49 -0.91 7.54
CA VAL A 89 4.42 -1.18 6.11
C VAL A 89 5.18 -2.46 5.78
N LEU A 90 4.53 -3.37 5.07
CA LEU A 90 5.13 -4.62 4.61
C LEU A 90 5.88 -4.37 3.30
N ILE A 91 7.18 -4.65 3.31
CA ILE A 91 8.09 -4.37 2.20
C ILE A 91 8.93 -5.59 1.85
N VAL A 92 9.44 -5.59 0.62
CA VAL A 92 10.47 -6.54 0.17
C VAL A 92 11.72 -5.75 -0.17
N THR A 93 12.83 -6.10 0.45
CA THR A 93 14.14 -5.49 0.20
C THR A 93 14.75 -6.03 -1.10
N ASN A 94 15.79 -5.36 -1.60
CA ASN A 94 16.46 -5.74 -2.85
C ASN A 94 17.06 -7.15 -2.84
N ASP A 95 17.41 -7.68 -1.67
CA ASP A 95 17.91 -9.04 -1.47
C ASP A 95 16.78 -10.08 -1.26
N GLY A 96 15.52 -9.66 -1.37
CA GLY A 96 14.36 -10.56 -1.32
C GLY A 96 13.86 -10.88 0.09
N MET A 97 14.34 -10.20 1.13
CA MET A 97 13.84 -10.37 2.50
C MET A 97 12.49 -9.66 2.68
N LEU A 98 11.58 -10.33 3.38
CA LEU A 98 10.30 -9.76 3.76
C LEU A 98 10.44 -9.07 5.10
N MET A 99 10.25 -7.75 5.12
CA MET A 99 10.42 -6.93 6.32
C MET A 99 9.13 -6.18 6.65
N LEU A 100 8.88 -6.00 7.95
CA LEU A 100 7.92 -5.02 8.46
C LEU A 100 8.68 -3.75 8.83
N PHE A 101 8.35 -2.64 8.16
CA PHE A 101 8.96 -1.35 8.41
C PHE A 101 8.07 -0.48 9.29
N ASP A 102 8.58 -0.02 10.42
CA ASP A 102 7.94 0.98 11.29
C ASP A 102 8.44 2.37 10.90
N VAL A 103 7.58 3.15 10.23
CA VAL A 103 7.91 4.45 9.67
C VAL A 103 8.24 5.48 10.77
N ASN A 104 7.63 5.36 11.94
CA ASN A 104 7.83 6.33 13.03
C ASN A 104 9.14 6.08 13.77
N LYS A 105 9.49 4.81 13.99
CA LYS A 105 10.75 4.45 14.62
C LYS A 105 11.92 4.42 13.63
N ASN A 106 11.61 4.38 12.34
CA ASN A 106 12.57 4.11 11.27
C ASN A 106 13.30 2.76 11.50
N ASP A 107 12.57 1.77 12.01
CA ASP A 107 13.07 0.44 12.34
C ASP A 107 12.51 -0.61 11.37
N MET A 108 13.31 -1.64 11.10
CA MET A 108 12.91 -2.79 10.27
C MET A 108 12.90 -4.07 11.10
N PHE A 109 11.86 -4.86 10.94
CA PHE A 109 11.71 -6.18 11.57
C PHE A 109 11.66 -7.27 10.51
N ASP A 110 12.60 -8.21 10.57
CA ASP A 110 12.61 -9.40 9.70
C ASP A 110 11.47 -10.35 10.09
N LEU A 111 10.60 -10.66 9.12
CA LEU A 111 9.46 -11.55 9.32
C LEU A 111 9.80 -13.03 9.15
N LYS A 112 11.07 -13.37 8.85
CA LYS A 112 11.60 -14.72 8.65
C LYS A 112 10.76 -15.59 7.72
N THR A 113 11.24 -15.75 6.50
CA THR A 113 10.61 -16.64 5.53
C THR A 113 11.38 -17.96 5.45
N CYS A 114 10.68 -19.06 5.21
CA CYS A 114 11.34 -20.36 5.01
C CYS A 114 11.85 -20.43 3.56
N GLY A 115 13.16 -20.41 3.40
CA GLY A 115 13.81 -20.47 2.08
C GLY A 115 13.85 -19.11 1.36
N LEU A 116 14.14 -19.14 0.05
CA LEU A 116 14.20 -17.95 -0.81
C LEU A 116 12.99 -17.95 -1.75
N PRO A 117 11.86 -17.33 -1.36
CA PRO A 117 10.68 -17.27 -2.22
C PRO A 117 10.96 -16.43 -3.47
N ARG A 118 10.42 -16.88 -4.61
CA ARG A 118 10.55 -16.16 -5.89
C ARG A 118 9.69 -14.90 -5.96
N MET A 119 8.60 -14.86 -5.21
CA MET A 119 7.62 -13.76 -5.23
C MET A 119 6.86 -13.72 -3.91
N TYR A 120 6.48 -12.52 -3.50
CA TYR A 120 5.55 -12.28 -2.40
C TYR A 120 4.25 -11.69 -2.93
N ARG A 121 3.14 -12.09 -2.32
CA ARG A 121 1.83 -11.48 -2.53
C ARG A 121 1.16 -11.32 -1.17
N ALA A 122 0.82 -10.09 -0.81
CA ALA A 122 -0.03 -9.82 0.34
C ALA A 122 -1.50 -9.75 -0.13
N ILE A 123 -2.39 -10.39 0.61
CA ILE A 123 -3.82 -10.42 0.33
C ILE A 123 -4.53 -10.21 1.67
N ASN A 124 -5.40 -9.20 1.73
CA ASN A 124 -6.33 -9.06 2.86
C ASN A 124 -7.43 -10.10 2.75
N TYR A 125 -7.70 -10.81 3.85
CA TYR A 125 -8.79 -11.76 3.96
C TYR A 125 -9.84 -11.18 4.90
N THR A 126 -11.08 -11.09 4.42
CA THR A 126 -12.26 -10.79 5.25
C THR A 126 -13.09 -12.06 5.31
N ALA A 127 -13.39 -12.55 6.52
CA ALA A 127 -14.21 -13.73 6.69
C ALA A 127 -15.63 -13.46 6.14
N SER A 128 -16.13 -14.39 5.31
CA SER A 128 -17.50 -14.32 4.85
C SER A 128 -18.44 -14.77 5.96
N LEU A 129 -19.48 -13.98 6.22
CA LEU A 129 -20.58 -14.36 7.11
C LEU A 129 -21.64 -15.23 6.40
N ALA A 130 -21.39 -15.64 5.16
CA ALA A 130 -22.28 -16.57 4.47
C ALA A 130 -22.32 -17.89 5.24
N LEU A 131 -23.48 -18.18 5.85
CA LEU A 131 -23.79 -19.50 6.39
C LEU A 131 -23.71 -20.50 5.24
N LEU A 132 -22.70 -21.37 5.26
CA LEU A 132 -22.70 -22.57 4.44
C LEU A 132 -23.82 -23.47 4.98
N HIS A 133 -24.99 -23.43 4.35
CA HIS A 133 -26.02 -24.43 4.58
C HIS A 133 -25.49 -25.77 4.04
N GLY A 134 -25.17 -26.68 4.95
CA GLY A 134 -24.85 -28.08 4.66
C GLY A 134 -26.08 -28.93 4.50
#